data_AF-A0A849UK36-F1
#
_entry.id   AF-A0A849UK36-F1
#
_cell.length_a   1.000
_cell.length_b   1.000
_cell.length_c   1.000
_cell.angle_alpha   90.00
_cell.angle_beta   90.00
_cell.angle_gamma   90.00
#
_symmetry.space_group_name_H-M   'P 1'
#
loop_
_entity.id
_entity.type
_entity.pdbx_description
1 polymer ?
#
loop_
_entity_poly.entity_id
_entity_poly.type
_entity_poly.pdbx_seq_one_letter_code
_entity_poly.pdbx_strand_id
1 'polypeptide(L)'
;MASIDYKNKLLTAFDESIDTKNGVRQVYKPYADWLAGKNFSQLVQKSRDAELLFRRVGITFAVYGEEEGAERLIPFDVIPRILAASEWGKLSEGACQR
;
A
#
# COMPACT_ATOMS: atom_id res chain seq x y z
N MET A 1 -0.83 -16.56 17.05
CA MET A 1 -0.03 -15.39 16.64
C MET A 1 1.04 -15.87 15.66
N ALA A 2 0.73 -15.87 14.36
CA ALA A 2 1.72 -16.21 13.35
C ALA A 2 2.62 -14.99 13.13
N SER A 3 3.85 -15.06 13.64
CA SER A 3 4.90 -14.10 13.29
C SER A 3 5.24 -14.33 11.82
N ILE A 4 4.76 -13.45 10.94
CA ILE A 4 5.10 -13.47 9.52
C ILE A 4 6.56 -13.01 9.42
N ASP A 5 7.45 -13.94 9.09
CA ASP A 5 8.85 -13.66 8.77
C ASP A 5 8.92 -12.96 7.40
N TYR A 6 8.86 -11.63 7.41
CA TYR A 6 8.94 -10.79 6.21
C TYR A 6 10.32 -10.85 5.53
N LYS A 7 11.38 -11.34 6.18
CA LYS A 7 12.75 -11.25 5.63
C LYS A 7 13.06 -12.33 4.59
N ASN A 8 12.43 -13.50 4.66
CA ASN A 8 12.79 -14.65 3.80
C ASN A 8 11.87 -14.88 2.59
N LYS A 9 10.72 -14.21 2.50
CA LYS A 9 9.71 -14.49 1.44
C LYS A 9 9.77 -13.54 0.24
N LEU A 10 10.60 -12.50 0.27
CA LEU A 10 10.52 -11.38 -0.69
C LEU A 10 11.36 -11.54 -1.97
N LEU A 11 12.25 -12.54 -2.07
CA LEU A 11 13.26 -12.56 -3.15
C LEU A 11 12.84 -13.24 -4.47
N THR A 12 11.59 -13.71 -4.62
CA THR A 12 11.14 -14.43 -5.83
C THR A 12 10.05 -13.72 -6.65
N ALA A 13 9.44 -12.64 -6.14
CA ALA A 13 8.39 -11.90 -6.84
C ALA A 13 8.85 -10.50 -7.27
N PHE A 14 8.17 -9.92 -8.26
CA PHE A 14 8.39 -8.52 -8.65
C PHE A 14 7.97 -7.57 -7.52
N ASP A 15 8.81 -6.59 -7.22
CA ASP A 15 8.56 -5.55 -6.22
C ASP A 15 8.41 -4.18 -6.91
N GLU A 16 7.38 -3.42 -6.53
CA GLU A 16 7.10 -2.12 -7.13
C GLU A 16 8.18 -1.07 -6.85
N SER A 17 8.89 -1.18 -5.73
CA SER A 17 9.87 -0.22 -5.24
C SER A 17 11.33 -0.63 -5.48
N ILE A 18 11.59 -1.94 -5.61
CA ILE A 18 12.94 -2.52 -5.76
C ILE A 18 13.15 -3.05 -7.18
N ASP A 19 14.28 -2.70 -7.80
CA ASP A 19 14.71 -3.21 -9.10
C ASP A 19 15.47 -4.55 -8.94
N THR A 20 15.63 -5.28 -10.04
CA THR A 20 16.40 -6.52 -10.21
C THR A 20 17.83 -6.49 -9.66
N LYS A 21 18.41 -5.29 -9.49
CA LYS A 21 19.74 -5.07 -8.89
C LYS A 21 19.70 -4.70 -7.40
N ASN A 22 18.56 -4.91 -6.73
CA ASN A 22 18.29 -4.49 -5.34
C ASN A 22 18.41 -2.98 -5.09
N GLY A 23 18.20 -2.16 -6.13
CA GLY A 23 18.18 -0.70 -6.03
C GLY A 23 16.75 -0.15 -6.02
N VAL A 24 16.55 1.08 -5.55
CA VAL A 24 15.23 1.75 -5.61
C VAL A 24 14.88 2.09 -7.06
N ARG A 25 13.70 1.66 -7.52
CA ARG A 25 13.18 1.98 -8.86
C ARG A 25 13.03 3.49 -9.03
N GLN A 26 13.31 4.00 -10.24
CA GLN A 26 13.37 5.43 -10.52
C GLN A 26 12.09 6.18 -10.11
N VAL A 27 10.91 5.58 -10.33
CA VAL A 27 9.62 6.17 -9.98
C VAL A 27 9.43 6.34 -8.46
N TYR A 28 10.08 5.49 -7.66
CA TYR A 28 10.04 5.51 -6.20
C TYR A 28 11.12 6.39 -5.57
N LYS A 29 12.18 6.78 -6.29
CA LYS A 29 13.30 7.54 -5.71
C LYS A 29 12.87 8.80 -4.95
N PRO A 30 12.03 9.71 -5.51
CA PRO A 30 11.63 10.90 -4.77
C PRO A 30 10.88 10.59 -3.47
N TYR A 31 10.07 9.52 -3.49
CA TYR A 31 9.36 9.05 -2.31
C TYR A 31 10.30 8.41 -1.29
N ALA A 32 11.27 7.60 -1.74
CA ALA A 32 12.27 6.98 -0.89
C ALA A 32 13.16 8.03 -0.21
N ASP A 33 13.59 9.05 -0.93
CA ASP A 33 14.37 10.17 -0.38
C ASP A 33 13.57 10.94 0.68
N TRP A 34 12.30 11.20 0.40
CA TRP A 34 11.39 11.82 1.37
C TRP A 34 11.20 10.93 2.61
N LEU A 35 11.02 9.63 2.41
CA LEU A 35 10.77 8.64 3.47
C LEU A 35 12.00 8.47 4.38
N ALA A 36 13.20 8.48 3.80
CA ALA A 36 14.47 8.39 4.53
C ALA A 36 14.66 9.55 5.52
N GLY A 37 14.07 10.71 5.25
CA GLY A 37 14.08 11.87 6.16
C GLY A 37 12.98 11.88 7.21
N LYS A 38 12.10 10.86 7.27
CA LYS A 38 10.99 10.79 8.25
C LYS A 38 11.29 9.85 9.40
N ASN A 39 10.77 10.21 10.58
CA ASN A 39 10.79 9.31 11.72
C ASN A 39 9.66 8.29 11.57
N PHE A 40 9.96 7.01 11.81
CA PHE A 40 9.00 5.92 11.80
C PHE A 40 7.78 6.21 12.69
N SER A 41 7.96 6.88 13.84
CA SER A 41 6.85 7.27 14.72
C SER A 41 5.81 8.16 14.04
N GLN A 42 6.24 9.03 13.13
CA GLN A 42 5.34 9.92 12.37
C GLN A 42 4.52 9.12 11.35
N LEU A 43 5.08 8.07 10.76
CA LEU A 43 4.36 7.19 9.83
C LEU A 43 3.29 6.38 10.56
N VAL A 44 3.63 5.84 11.74
CA VAL A 44 2.66 5.14 12.59
C VAL A 44 1.53 6.06 13.02
N GLN A 45 1.84 7.31 13.38
CA GLN A 45 0.81 8.29 13.73
C GLN A 45 -0.11 8.57 12.54
N LYS A 46 0.44 8.80 11.35
CA LYS A 46 -0.36 8.99 10.13
C LYS A 46 -1.26 7.80 9.80
N SER A 47 -0.79 6.57 10.04
CA SER A 47 -1.61 5.36 9.85
C SER A 47 -2.81 5.36 10.80
N ARG A 48 -2.60 5.69 12.08
CA ARG A 48 -3.69 5.81 13.06
C ARG A 48 -4.67 6.93 12.72
N ASP A 49 -4.16 8.08 12.29
CA ASP A 49 -4.98 9.22 11.89
C ASP A 49 -5.85 8.88 10.68
N ALA A 50 -5.29 8.15 9.71
CA ALA A 50 -6.03 7.65 8.55
C ALA A 50 -7.11 6.66 8.97
N GLU A 51 -6.80 5.69 9.85
CA GLU A 51 -7.79 4.74 10.36
C GLU A 51 -8.96 5.43 11.07
N LEU A 52 -8.68 6.44 11.91
CA LEU A 52 -9.71 7.24 12.56
C LEU A 52 -10.55 8.03 11.55
N LEU A 53 -9.95 8.52 10.47
CA LEU A 53 -10.66 9.20 9.40
C LEU A 53 -11.60 8.24 8.66
N PHE A 54 -11.16 7.02 8.34
CA PHE A 54 -12.03 6.00 7.73
C PHE A 54 -13.22 5.63 8.63
N ARG A 55 -12.98 5.49 9.95
CA ARG A 55 -14.05 5.29 10.94
C ARG A 55 -15.07 6.43 10.93
N ARG A 56 -14.61 7.68 10.84
CA ARG A 56 -15.47 8.86 10.87
C ARG A 56 -16.28 9.05 9.60
N VAL A 57 -15.70 8.76 8.44
CA VAL A 57 -16.37 8.90 7.13
C VAL A 57 -17.30 7.72 6.84
N GLY A 58 -17.23 6.64 7.62
CA GLY A 58 -18.10 5.47 7.45
C GLY A 58 -17.68 4.60 6.26
N ILE A 59 -16.39 4.59 5.92
CA ILE A 59 -15.86 3.72 4.86
C ILE A 59 -15.66 2.33 5.46
N THR A 60 -16.69 1.50 5.37
CA THR A 60 -16.72 0.12 5.86
C THR A 60 -17.03 -0.85 4.72
N PHE A 61 -16.69 -2.13 4.91
CA PHE A 61 -17.12 -3.19 4.02
C PHE A 61 -17.85 -4.29 4.80
N ALA A 62 -18.85 -4.88 4.15
CA ALA A 62 -19.61 -5.98 4.72
C ALA A 62 -18.81 -7.28 4.60
N VAL A 63 -18.63 -7.97 5.72
CA VAL A 63 -18.06 -9.33 5.73
C VAL A 63 -19.23 -10.31 5.74
N TYR A 64 -19.38 -11.08 4.66
CA TYR A 64 -20.33 -12.20 4.62
C TYR A 64 -19.58 -13.48 5.03
N GLY A 65 -19.96 -14.09 6.15
CA GLY A 65 -19.48 -15.44 6.50
C GLY A 65 -19.23 -15.74 7.98
N GLU A 66 -19.13 -14.74 8.85
CA GLU A 66 -19.13 -14.91 10.31
C GLU A 66 -20.28 -14.09 10.89
N GLU A 67 -20.94 -14.64 11.92
CA GLU A 67 -22.17 -14.15 12.58
C GLU A 67 -22.51 -12.67 12.30
N GLU A 68 -23.62 -12.46 11.60
CA GLU A 68 -24.38 -11.21 11.48
C GLU A 68 -23.58 -9.93 11.21
N GLY A 69 -23.39 -9.59 9.92
CA GLY A 69 -23.39 -8.19 9.49
C GLY A 69 -22.33 -7.27 10.09
N ALA A 70 -21.23 -7.82 10.62
CA ALA A 70 -20.19 -7.02 11.23
C ALA A 70 -19.44 -6.19 10.16
N GLU A 71 -19.71 -4.89 10.15
CA GLU A 71 -18.95 -3.93 9.35
C GLU A 71 -17.49 -3.89 9.82
N ARG A 72 -16.55 -4.10 8.89
CA ARG A 72 -15.11 -3.95 9.16
C ARG A 72 -14.55 -2.76 8.40
N LEU A 73 -13.52 -2.15 8.97
CA LEU A 73 -12.80 -1.06 8.31
C LEU A 73 -11.91 -1.60 7.21
N ILE A 74 -11.90 -0.90 6.09
CA ILE A 74 -10.94 -1.17 5.02
C ILE A 74 -9.53 -0.93 5.57
N PRO A 75 -8.61 -1.92 5.49
CA PRO A 75 -7.23 -1.71 5.88
C PRO A 75 -6.59 -0.66 4.97
N PHE A 76 -5.92 0.31 5.58
CA PHE A 76 -5.25 1.39 4.87
C PHE A 76 -3.74 1.33 5.05
N ASP A 77 -3.00 1.51 3.95
CA ASP A 77 -1.55 1.63 3.95
C ASP A 77 -1.13 3.08 3.67
N VAL A 78 -0.17 3.58 4.43
CA VAL A 78 0.42 4.92 4.25
C VAL A 78 1.47 4.94 3.13
N ILE A 79 1.97 3.78 2.70
CA ILE A 79 2.92 3.64 1.60
C ILE A 79 2.14 3.52 0.29
N PRO A 80 2.30 4.47 -0.64
CA PRO A 80 1.55 4.45 -1.89
C PRO A 80 2.11 3.44 -2.88
N ARG A 81 1.23 2.90 -3.73
CA ARG A 81 1.61 2.23 -4.96
C ARG A 81 1.80 3.27 -6.07
N ILE A 82 3.04 3.53 -6.45
CA ILE A 82 3.38 4.57 -7.43
C ILE A 82 3.47 3.95 -8.82
N LEU A 83 2.74 4.52 -9.77
CA LEU A 83 2.79 4.17 -11.19
C LEU A 83 3.38 5.35 -11.98
N ALA A 84 4.36 5.08 -12.83
CA ALA A 84 4.88 6.08 -13.76
C ALA A 84 3.79 6.46 -14.78
N ALA A 85 3.85 7.69 -15.30
CA ALA A 85 2.89 8.16 -16.29
C ALA A 85 2.80 7.25 -17.53
N SER A 86 3.94 6.70 -17.98
CA SER A 86 3.99 5.75 -19.09
C SER A 86 3.39 4.38 -18.76
N GLU A 87 3.51 3.92 -17.51
CA GLU A 87 2.85 2.68 -17.03
C GLU A 87 1.34 2.88 -16.98
N TRP A 88 0.89 4.00 -16.41
CA TRP A 88 -0.53 4.34 -16.34
C TRP A 88 -1.17 4.52 -17.72
N GLY A 89 -0.49 5.20 -18.66
CA GLY A 89 -1.00 5.38 -20.02
C GLY A 89 -1.39 4.04 -20.67
N LYS A 90 -0.46 3.09 -20.67
CA LYS A 90 -0.71 1.73 -21.20
C LYS A 90 -1.82 0.99 -20.45
N LEU A 91 -1.84 1.07 -19.12
CA LEU A 91 -2.86 0.42 -18.29
C LEU A 91 -4.26 0.99 -18.55
N SER A 92 -4.38 2.32 -18.63
CA SER A 92 -5.64 3.01 -18.83
C SER A 92 -6.24 2.71 -20.21
N GLU A 93 -5.43 2.75 -21.27
CA GLU A 93 -5.84 2.39 -22.62
C GLU A 93 -6.32 0.93 -22.69
N GLY A 94 -5.53 0.00 -22.12
CA GLY A 94 -5.87 -1.42 -22.09
C GLY A 94 -7.06 -1.76 -21.18
N ALA A 95 -7.36 -0.92 -20.19
CA ALA A 95 -8.56 -1.03 -19.37
C ALA A 95 -9.79 -0.51 -20.10
N CYS A 96 -9.70 0.65 -20.77
CA CYS A 96 -10.80 1.21 -21.58
C CYS A 96 -11.18 0.32 -22.77
N GLN A 97 -10.25 -0.46 -23.30
CA GLN A 97 -10.51 -1.39 -24.40
C GLN A 97 -11.35 -2.61 -23.98
N ARG A 98 -11.26 -3.05 -22.73
CA ARG A 98 -11.92 -4.27 -22.21
C ARG A 98 -13.30 -3.96 -21.63
#